data_AF-A0A8I0L8Y6-F1
#
_entry.id   AF-A0A8I0L8Y6-F1
#
_cell.length_a   1.000
_cell.length_b   1.000
_cell.length_c   1.000
_cell.angle_alpha   90.00
_cell.angle_beta   90.00
_cell.angle_gamma   90.00
#
_symmetry.space_group_name_H-M   'P 1'
#
loop_
_entity.id
_entity.type
_entity.pdbx_description
1 polymer ?
#
loop_
_entity_poly.entity_id
_entity_poly.type
_entity_poly.pdbx_seq_one_letter_code
_entity_poly.pdbx_strand_id
1 'polypeptide(L)'
;FQLTIEGKGPYDIARILFDDKIDTPAVYFGKQNKGVWKSKEEFPNPYNWSGYIVGQILSKPEYMGHTVNFRSHKQSYKDKNAV
;
A
#
# COMPACT_ATOMS: atom_id res chain seq x y z
N PHE A 1 -2.95 5.98 11.13
CA PHE A 1 -4.27 6.64 11.19
C PHE A 1 -4.29 7.97 11.94
N GLN A 2 -3.30 8.28 12.79
CA GLN A 2 -3.25 9.53 13.56
C GLN A 2 -3.56 10.80 12.73
N LEU A 3 -2.87 11.00 11.60
CA LEU A 3 -3.11 12.17 10.73
C LEU A 3 -4.57 12.27 10.23
N THR A 4 -5.21 11.14 9.94
CA THR A 4 -6.64 11.13 9.55
C THR A 4 -7.55 11.49 10.72
N ILE A 5 -7.22 11.02 11.93
CA ILE A 5 -7.94 11.36 13.18
C ILE A 5 -7.81 12.86 13.47
N GLU A 6 -6.65 13.45 13.16
CA GLU A 6 -6.39 14.90 13.22
C GLU A 6 -7.06 15.71 12.10
N GLY A 7 -7.86 15.06 11.24
CA GLY A 7 -8.63 15.72 10.18
C GLY A 7 -7.86 15.98 8.89
N LYS A 8 -6.67 15.41 8.69
CA LYS A 8 -5.92 15.56 7.44
C LYS A 8 -6.51 14.69 6.33
N GLY A 9 -6.77 15.30 5.18
CA GLY A 9 -7.24 14.58 4.00
C GLY A 9 -6.13 13.72 3.36
N PRO A 10 -6.47 12.78 2.47
CA PRO A 10 -5.47 11.91 1.83
C PRO A 10 -4.36 12.67 1.09
N TYR A 11 -4.68 13.80 0.47
CA TYR A 11 -3.71 14.65 -0.23
C TYR A 11 -2.82 15.45 0.74
N ASP A 12 -3.37 15.92 1.87
CA ASP A 12 -2.59 16.57 2.91
C ASP A 12 -1.60 15.59 3.54
N ILE A 13 -2.08 14.37 3.81
CA ILE A 13 -1.24 13.27 4.32
C ILE A 13 -0.14 12.96 3.30
N ALA A 14 -0.47 12.84 2.01
CA ALA A 14 0.54 12.59 0.98
C ALA A 14 1.62 13.69 0.95
N ARG A 15 1.23 14.95 1.12
CA ARG A 15 2.17 16.07 1.21
C ARG A 15 3.06 15.99 2.45
N ILE A 16 2.48 15.70 3.62
CA ILE A 16 3.22 15.51 4.87
C ILE A 16 4.26 14.38 4.71
N LEU A 17 3.84 13.22 4.17
CA LEU A 17 4.75 12.09 3.95
C LEU A 17 5.87 12.41 2.94
N PHE A 18 5.59 13.24 1.94
CA PHE A 18 6.60 13.74 1.00
C PHE A 18 7.60 14.67 1.70
N ASP A 19 7.11 15.64 2.47
CA ASP A 19 7.93 16.62 3.19
C ASP A 19 8.82 15.93 4.24
N ASP A 20 8.30 14.91 4.92
CA ASP A 20 9.02 14.04 5.88
C ASP A 20 9.98 13.05 5.20
N LYS A 21 10.03 13.03 3.86
CA LYS A 21 10.86 12.11 3.05
C LYS A 21 10.65 10.63 3.40
N ILE A 22 9.38 10.26 3.60
CA ILE A 22 9.01 8.88 3.85
C ILE A 22 8.93 8.13 2.51
N ASP A 23 9.66 7.02 2.39
CA ASP A 23 9.61 6.18 1.19
C ASP A 23 8.19 5.69 0.92
N THR A 24 7.78 5.74 -0.36
CA THR A 24 6.53 5.09 -0.78
C THR A 24 6.60 3.57 -0.56
N PRO A 25 5.46 2.87 -0.41
CA PRO A 25 5.46 1.45 -0.06
C PRO A 25 6.24 0.59 -1.07
N ALA A 26 6.13 0.90 -2.37
CA ALA A 26 6.86 0.17 -3.42
C ALA A 26 8.38 0.33 -3.30
N VAL A 27 8.84 1.55 -2.99
CA VAL A 27 10.27 1.87 -2.78
C VAL A 27 10.78 1.19 -1.51
N TYR A 28 10.03 1.30 -0.41
CA TYR A 28 10.37 0.65 0.86
C TYR A 28 10.54 -0.87 0.69
N PHE A 29 9.61 -1.53 0.00
CA PHE A 29 9.74 -2.97 -0.27
C PHE A 29 10.89 -3.29 -1.24
N GLY A 30 11.09 -2.46 -2.27
CA GLY A 30 12.21 -2.61 -3.21
C GLY A 30 13.57 -2.59 -2.49
N LYS A 31 13.77 -1.63 -1.58
CA LYS A 31 14.98 -1.54 -0.73
C LYS A 31 15.19 -2.76 0.16
N GLN A 32 14.12 -3.50 0.49
CA GLN A 32 14.19 -4.75 1.24
C GLN A 32 14.30 -6.02 0.37
N ASN A 33 14.55 -5.88 -0.94
CA ASN A 33 14.53 -6.97 -1.91
C ASN A 33 13.18 -7.73 -1.93
N LYS A 34 12.08 -7.04 -1.65
CA LYS A 34 10.72 -7.57 -1.61
C LYS A 34 9.81 -6.90 -2.64
N GLY A 35 8.71 -7.57 -2.95
CA GLY A 35 7.67 -7.03 -3.82
C GLY A 35 8.10 -6.91 -5.29
N VAL A 36 7.33 -6.11 -6.04
CA VAL A 36 7.48 -5.98 -7.51
C VAL A 36 8.78 -5.26 -7.89
N TRP A 37 9.27 -4.36 -7.04
CA TRP A 37 10.45 -3.51 -7.33
C TRP A 37 11.76 -4.05 -6.73
N LYS A 38 11.79 -5.33 -6.34
CA LYS A 38 12.97 -5.97 -5.73
C LYS A 38 14.23 -5.96 -6.61
N SER A 39 14.10 -5.85 -7.93
CA SER A 39 15.20 -5.82 -8.89
C SER A 39 15.49 -4.42 -9.42
N LYS A 40 14.83 -3.39 -8.87
CA LYS A 40 14.99 -2.02 -9.32
C LYS A 40 16.13 -1.37 -8.54
N GLU A 41 17.14 -0.89 -9.25
CA GLU A 41 18.35 -0.31 -8.65
C GLU A 41 18.16 1.16 -8.27
N GLU A 42 17.38 1.91 -9.05
CA GLU A 42 17.16 3.34 -8.85
C GLU A 42 15.69 3.69 -8.62
N PHE A 43 15.46 4.65 -7.70
CA PHE A 43 14.15 5.19 -7.38
C PHE A 43 14.18 6.71 -7.59
N PRO A 44 13.88 7.21 -8.80
CA PRO A 44 14.03 8.64 -9.11
C PRO A 44 13.11 9.55 -8.27
N ASN A 45 11.96 9.04 -7.83
CA ASN A 45 11.00 9.78 -7.03
C ASN A 45 10.56 8.93 -5.82
N PRO A 46 11.43 8.72 -4.82
CA PRO A 46 11.20 7.71 -3.79
C PRO A 46 10.07 8.08 -2.82
N TYR A 47 9.83 9.38 -2.66
CA TYR A 47 8.89 9.97 -1.70
C TYR A 47 7.58 10.45 -2.33
N ASN A 48 7.36 10.21 -3.62
CA ASN A 48 6.20 10.76 -4.33
C ASN A 48 4.89 10.03 -3.96
N TRP A 49 4.31 10.40 -2.81
CA TRP A 49 3.04 9.91 -2.33
C TRP A 49 1.88 10.50 -3.13
N SER A 50 0.95 9.63 -3.54
CA SER A 50 -0.33 10.05 -4.12
C SER A 50 -1.43 9.92 -3.09
N GLY A 51 -2.34 10.90 -3.04
CA GLY A 51 -3.55 10.84 -2.20
C GLY A 51 -4.40 9.60 -2.50
N TYR A 52 -4.37 9.08 -3.74
CA TYR A 52 -5.02 7.82 -4.09
C TYR A 52 -4.44 6.63 -3.31
N ILE A 53 -3.11 6.52 -3.25
CA ILE A 53 -2.43 5.43 -2.51
C ILE A 53 -2.74 5.53 -1.02
N VAL A 54 -2.70 6.74 -0.46
CA VAL A 54 -3.08 6.98 0.94
C VAL A 54 -4.52 6.53 1.19
N GLY A 55 -5.46 6.90 0.31
CA GLY A 55 -6.85 6.46 0.40
C GLY A 55 -7.01 4.93 0.35
N GLN A 56 -6.27 4.24 -0.53
CA GLN A 56 -6.26 2.78 -0.61
C GLN A 56 -5.68 2.10 0.62
N ILE A 57 -4.75 2.75 1.33
CA ILE A 57 -4.23 2.23 2.61
C ILE A 57 -5.28 2.41 3.70
N LEU A 58 -5.90 3.59 3.77
CA LEU A 58 -6.91 3.90 4.79
C LEU A 58 -8.20 3.09 4.62
N SER A 59 -8.53 2.63 3.41
CA SER A 59 -9.72 1.81 3.14
C SER A 59 -9.59 0.35 3.56
N LYS A 60 -8.39 -0.11 3.94
CA LYS A 60 -8.13 -1.51 4.29
C LYS A 60 -8.57 -1.80 5.73
N PRO A 61 -9.60 -2.63 5.95
CA PRO A 61 -10.08 -2.94 7.29
C PRO A 61 -9.08 -3.77 8.12
N GLU A 62 -8.08 -4.41 7.49
CA GLU A 62 -7.01 -5.12 8.20
C GLU A 62 -6.26 -4.22 9.18
N TYR A 63 -6.04 -2.97 8.79
CA TYR A 63 -5.30 -2.04 9.62
C TYR A 63 -6.14 -1.47 10.78
N MET A 64 -7.42 -1.84 10.86
CA MET A 64 -8.32 -1.57 11.99
C MET A 64 -8.49 -2.80 12.90
N GLY A 65 -7.73 -3.88 12.67
CA GLY A 65 -7.79 -5.10 13.48
C GLY A 65 -8.82 -6.13 12.98
N HIS A 66 -9.43 -5.91 11.82
CA HIS A 66 -10.35 -6.87 11.24
C HIS A 66 -9.57 -8.01 10.58
N THR A 67 -10.02 -9.25 10.79
CA THR A 67 -9.53 -10.37 9.98
C THR A 67 -10.28 -10.42 8.65
N VAL A 68 -9.56 -10.38 7.54
CA VAL A 68 -10.14 -10.53 6.19
C VAL A 68 -9.65 -11.82 5.57
N ASN A 69 -10.59 -12.76 5.42
CA ASN A 69 -10.34 -14.07 4.81
C ASN A 69 -10.67 -14.05 3.30
N PHE A 70 -10.21 -15.06 2.57
CA PHE A 70 -10.58 -15.31 1.17
C PHE A 70 -10.18 -14.21 0.16
N ARG A 71 -9.11 -13.44 0.44
CA ARG A 71 -8.57 -12.42 -0.50
C ARG A 71 -7.96 -13.01 -1.77
N SER A 72 -7.54 -14.26 -1.73
CA SER A 72 -7.00 -14.98 -2.87
C SER A 72 -7.71 -16.32 -3.01
N HIS A 73 -7.92 -16.71 -4.25
CA HIS A 73 -8.43 -18.01 -4.60
C HIS A 73 -7.37 -18.71 -5.47
N LYS A 74 -7.13 -19.99 -5.20
CA LYS A 74 -6.35 -20.85 -6.08
C LYS A 74 -7.30 -21.88 -6.66
N GLN A 75 -7.46 -21.88 -7.98
CA GLN A 75 -8.26 -22.89 -8.65
C GLN A 75 -7.73 -24.28 -8.30
N SER A 76 -8.63 -25.10 -7.75
CA SER A 76 -8.36 -26.51 -7.55
C SER A 76 -8.49 -27.22 -8.89
N TYR A 77 -7.59 -28.15 -9.20
CA TYR A 77 -7.72 -29.00 -10.40
C TYR A 77 -9.02 -29.84 -10.39
N LYS A 78 -9.65 -30.00 -9.22
CA LYS A 78 -10.92 -30.71 -9.04
C LYS A 78 -12.14 -29.82 -9.23
N ASP A 79 -11.97 -28.49 -9.22
CA ASP A 79 -13.07 -27.57 -9.46
C ASP A 79 -13.31 -27.45 -10.96
N LYS A 80 -14.39 -28.08 -11.43
CA LYS A 80 -14.83 -28.04 -12.83
C LYS A 80 -15.63 -26.77 -13.16
N ASN A 81 -15.92 -25.95 -12.16
CA ASN A 81 -16.63 -24.69 -12.33
C ASN A 81 -15.59 -23.58 -12.47
N ALA A 82 -15.61 -22.88 -13.61
CA ALA A 82 -14.85 -21.64 -13.76
C ALA A 82 -15.48 -20.59 -12.83
N VAL A 83 -14.64 -19.99 -11.96
CA VAL A 83 -15.00 -18.83 -11.14
C VAL A 83 -14.92 -17.58 -11.98
#